data_AF-A0A1Q7EIQ9-F1
#
_entry.id   AF-A0A1Q7EIQ9-F1
#
_cell.length_a   1.000
_cell.length_b   1.000
_cell.length_c   1.000
_cell.angle_alpha   90.00
_cell.angle_beta   90.00
_cell.angle_gamma   90.00
#
_symmetry.space_group_name_H-M   'P 1'
#
loop_
_entity.id
_entity.type
_entity.pdbx_description
1 polymer ?
#
loop_
_entity_poly.entity_id
_entity_poly.type
_entity_poly.pdbx_seq_one_letter_code
_entity_poly.pdbx_strand_id
1 'polypeptide(L)'
;MRSPIDVLAGRVGGFKKMEVARRTVPCYKHVIEKDGEKLSLCLLVDSGKLYRFPYEDVKGIKSLAIKARYLRGEMEHLRLREFQPGLCRYVERAEKAG
;
A
#
# COMPACT_ATOMS: atom_id res chain seq x y z
N MET A 1 -31.98 8.51 -5.76
CA MET A 1 -31.17 7.95 -4.65
C MET A 1 -30.27 6.88 -5.25
N ARG A 2 -28.95 6.88 -5.03
CA ARG A 2 -28.07 5.82 -5.57
C ARG A 2 -28.20 4.58 -4.69
N SER A 3 -28.31 3.39 -5.30
CA SER A 3 -28.32 2.13 -4.55
C SER A 3 -26.94 1.90 -3.92
N PRO A 4 -26.85 1.26 -2.73
CA PRO A 4 -25.56 0.84 -2.15
C PRO A 4 -24.69 0.05 -3.13
N ILE A 5 -25.31 -0.71 -4.04
CA ILE A 5 -24.62 -1.46 -5.09
C ILE A 5 -23.96 -0.52 -6.11
N ASP A 6 -24.60 0.58 -6.49
CA ASP A 6 -24.03 1.57 -7.44
C ASP A 6 -22.77 2.23 -6.86
N VAL A 7 -22.75 2.41 -5.54
CA VAL A 7 -21.58 2.94 -4.82
C VAL A 7 -20.42 1.95 -4.88
N LEU A 8 -20.68 0.65 -4.79
CA LEU A 8 -19.67 -0.43 -4.85
C LEU A 8 -19.23 -0.76 -6.30
N ALA A 9 -20.13 -0.66 -7.27
CA ALA A 9 -19.88 -0.90 -8.69
C ALA A 9 -19.06 0.21 -9.37
N GLY A 10 -18.97 1.39 -8.72
CA GLY A 10 -18.19 2.51 -9.21
C GLY A 10 -16.69 2.20 -9.38
N ARG A 11 -16.03 3.00 -10.23
CA ARG A 11 -14.58 2.93 -10.45
C ARG A 11 -13.84 4.01 -9.69
N VAL A 12 -12.57 3.76 -9.42
CA VAL A 12 -11.63 4.73 -8.85
C VAL A 12 -10.23 4.45 -9.39
N GLY A 13 -9.53 5.49 -9.83
CA GLY A 13 -8.17 5.36 -10.35
C GLY A 13 -8.03 4.38 -11.54
N GLY A 14 -9.09 4.20 -12.32
CA GLY A 14 -9.12 3.26 -13.45
C GLY A 14 -9.59 1.85 -13.10
N PHE A 15 -9.75 1.49 -11.83
CA PHE A 15 -10.15 0.14 -11.38
C PHE A 15 -11.54 0.12 -10.77
N LYS A 16 -12.18 -1.07 -10.69
CA LYS A 16 -13.40 -1.21 -9.88
C LYS A 16 -13.05 -1.06 -8.40
N LYS A 17 -13.88 -0.42 -7.58
CA LYS A 17 -13.59 -0.25 -6.13
C LYS A 17 -13.33 -1.59 -5.43
N MET A 18 -14.12 -2.62 -5.76
CA MET A 18 -13.94 -3.98 -5.25
C MET A 18 -12.63 -4.63 -5.70
N GLU A 19 -12.16 -4.30 -6.90
CA GLU A 19 -10.88 -4.79 -7.41
C GLU A 19 -9.72 -4.20 -6.61
N VAL A 20 -9.75 -2.89 -6.35
CA VAL A 20 -8.73 -2.23 -5.52
C VAL A 20 -8.67 -2.86 -4.12
N ALA A 21 -9.83 -3.11 -3.50
CA ALA A 21 -9.89 -3.70 -2.16
C ALA A 21 -9.35 -5.13 -2.12
N ARG A 22 -9.60 -5.95 -3.14
CA ARG A 22 -9.13 -7.35 -3.21
C ARG A 22 -7.65 -7.47 -3.54
N ARG A 23 -7.14 -6.58 -4.38
CA ARG A 23 -5.74 -6.61 -4.82
C ARG A 23 -4.79 -5.90 -3.85
N THR A 24 -5.31 -5.25 -2.80
CA THR A 24 -4.50 -4.52 -1.82
C THR A 24 -4.84 -4.89 -0.38
N VAL A 25 -3.88 -5.50 0.32
CA VAL A 25 -4.04 -5.99 1.69
C VAL A 25 -3.15 -5.19 2.64
N PRO A 26 -3.72 -4.47 3.63
CA PRO A 26 -2.92 -3.77 4.63
C PRO A 26 -2.31 -4.75 5.63
N CYS A 27 -1.08 -4.50 6.09
CA CYS A 27 -0.45 -5.25 7.17
C CYS A 27 0.51 -4.37 7.99
N TYR A 28 0.70 -4.66 9.27
CA TYR A 28 1.70 -4.00 10.10
C TYR A 28 2.97 -4.83 10.18
N LYS A 29 4.12 -4.20 9.94
CA LYS A 29 5.45 -4.80 10.05
C LYS A 29 6.46 -3.75 10.52
N HIS A 30 7.56 -4.18 11.12
CA HIS A 30 8.67 -3.24 11.34
C HIS A 30 9.40 -3.04 10.03
N VAL A 31 9.64 -1.78 9.68
CA VAL A 31 10.43 -1.39 8.53
C VAL A 31 11.77 -0.90 9.04
N ILE A 32 12.86 -1.42 8.47
CA ILE A 32 14.22 -0.99 8.79
C ILE A 32 14.47 0.34 8.08
N GLU A 33 14.55 1.43 8.84
CA GLU A 33 14.86 2.79 8.38
C GLU A 33 16.29 3.19 8.82
N LYS A 34 16.77 4.36 8.39
CA LYS A 34 18.13 4.84 8.73
C LYS A 34 18.32 5.04 10.23
N ASP A 35 17.27 5.47 10.93
CA ASP A 35 17.29 5.80 12.36
C ASP A 35 16.88 4.60 13.24
N GLY A 36 16.71 3.42 12.63
CA GLY A 36 16.34 2.19 13.31
C GLY A 36 15.05 1.55 12.79
N GLU A 37 14.57 0.54 13.52
CA GLU A 37 13.37 -0.20 13.18
C GLU A 37 12.11 0.51 13.65
N LYS A 38 11.11 0.65 12.78
CA LYS A 38 9.84 1.30 13.12
C LYS A 38 8.63 0.50 12.67
N LEU A 39 7.69 0.27 13.59
CA LEU A 39 6.40 -0.32 13.26
C LEU A 39 5.65 0.57 12.26
N SER A 40 5.21 -0.02 11.16
CA SER A 40 4.73 0.70 10.00
C SER A 40 3.58 -0.05 9.33
N LEU A 41 2.54 0.70 8.94
CA LEU A 41 1.50 0.20 8.04
C LEU A 41 2.08 0.01 6.62
N CYS A 42 1.97 -1.19 6.11
CA CYS A 42 2.39 -1.59 4.78
C CYS A 42 1.16 -2.00 3.95
N LEU A 43 1.32 -2.02 2.63
CA LEU A 43 0.30 -2.45 1.68
C LEU A 43 0.87 -3.53 0.77
N LEU A 44 0.34 -4.74 0.89
CA LEU A 44 0.61 -5.84 -0.04
C LEU A 44 -0.28 -5.66 -1.26
N VAL A 45 0.33 -5.68 -2.44
CA VAL A 45 -0.30 -5.48 -3.74
C VAL A 45 -0.10 -6.73 -4.57
N ASP A 46 -1.19 -7.24 -5.13
CA ASP A 46 -1.21 -8.44 -5.99
C ASP A 46 -0.50 -9.66 -5.37
N SER A 47 -0.50 -9.74 -4.04
CA SER A 47 0.15 -10.80 -3.26
C SER A 47 1.67 -10.97 -3.50
N GLY A 48 2.31 -10.06 -4.23
CA GLY A 48 3.71 -10.20 -4.63
C GLY A 48 4.57 -8.95 -4.42
N LYS A 49 3.95 -7.80 -4.15
CA LYS A 49 4.67 -6.54 -3.97
C LYS A 49 4.25 -5.89 -2.67
N LEU A 50 5.19 -5.59 -1.78
CA LEU A 50 4.91 -4.93 -0.53
C LEU A 50 5.42 -3.49 -0.58
N TYR A 51 4.65 -2.55 -0.05
CA TYR A 51 5.00 -1.13 -0.01
C TYR A 51 4.77 -0.54 1.37
N ARG A 52 5.52 0.50 1.73
CA ARG A 52 5.13 1.37 2.85
C ARG A 52 3.83 2.10 2.48
N PHE A 53 2.92 2.20 3.44
CA PHE A 53 1.64 2.90 3.28
C PHE A 53 1.50 4.03 4.31
N PRO A 54 2.00 5.24 4.02
CA PRO A 54 2.06 6.37 4.97
C PRO A 54 0.72 7.12 5.09
N TYR A 55 -0.41 6.46 4.85
CA TYR A 55 -1.75 7.08 4.77
C TYR A 55 -2.72 6.42 5.77
N GLU A 56 -2.26 6.26 7.01
CA GLU A 56 -2.94 5.48 8.07
C GLU A 56 -4.28 6.10 8.49
N ASP A 57 -4.41 7.41 8.37
CA ASP A 57 -5.58 8.21 8.70
C ASP A 57 -6.63 8.28 7.57
N VAL A 58 -6.27 7.89 6.35
CA VAL A 58 -7.14 8.06 5.18
C VAL A 58 -8.14 6.92 5.04
N LYS A 59 -9.43 7.27 5.16
CA LYS A 59 -10.57 6.32 5.13
C LYS A 59 -11.42 6.45 3.85
N GLY A 60 -12.28 5.45 3.64
CA GLY A 60 -13.32 5.46 2.61
C GLY A 60 -12.78 5.55 1.17
N ILE A 61 -13.48 6.31 0.33
CA ILE A 61 -13.17 6.41 -1.12
C ILE A 61 -11.77 6.98 -1.37
N LYS A 62 -11.30 7.92 -0.55
CA LYS A 62 -9.94 8.48 -0.67
C LYS A 62 -8.88 7.41 -0.49
N SER A 63 -9.08 6.49 0.47
CA SER A 63 -8.17 5.36 0.69
C SER A 63 -8.08 4.47 -0.54
N LEU A 64 -9.22 4.18 -1.19
CA LEU A 64 -9.24 3.39 -2.43
C LEU A 64 -8.54 4.12 -3.60
N ALA A 65 -8.70 5.43 -3.70
CA ALA A 65 -7.99 6.23 -4.71
C ALA A 65 -6.48 6.18 -4.52
N ILE A 66 -6.00 6.27 -3.28
CA ILE A 66 -4.58 6.14 -2.95
C ILE A 66 -4.09 4.73 -3.29
N LYS A 67 -4.79 3.68 -2.85
CA LYS A 67 -4.45 2.28 -3.15
C LYS A 67 -4.38 1.98 -4.65
N ALA A 68 -5.25 2.61 -5.46
CA ALA A 68 -5.19 2.49 -6.92
C ALA A 68 -3.87 3.02 -7.51
N ARG A 69 -3.21 4.00 -6.90
CA ARG A 69 -1.90 4.50 -7.34
C ARG A 69 -0.81 3.43 -7.21
N TYR A 70 -0.86 2.61 -6.16
CA TYR A 70 0.05 1.48 -5.99
C TYR A 70 -0.16 0.43 -7.09
N LEU A 71 -1.41 0.14 -7.45
CA LEU A 71 -1.73 -0.78 -8.55
C LEU A 71 -1.23 -0.29 -9.92
N ARG A 72 -1.10 1.03 -10.10
CA ARG A 72 -0.52 1.64 -11.33
C ARG A 72 1.00 1.74 -11.30
N GLY A 73 1.66 1.34 -10.21
CA GLY A 73 3.12 1.45 -10.08
C GLY A 73 3.62 2.87 -9.80
N GLU A 74 2.75 3.83 -9.46
CA GLU A 74 3.16 5.20 -9.14
C GLU A 74 3.95 5.30 -7.82
N MET A 75 3.89 4.26 -7.00
CA MET A 75 4.42 4.22 -5.64
C MET A 75 5.63 3.29 -5.51
N GLU A 76 6.33 2.96 -6.60
CA GLU A 76 7.51 2.07 -6.58
C GLU A 76 8.63 2.57 -5.65
N HIS A 77 8.74 3.89 -5.44
CA HIS A 77 9.69 4.47 -4.49
C HIS A 77 9.43 4.06 -3.02
N LEU A 78 8.26 3.50 -2.70
CA LEU A 78 7.90 3.00 -1.37
C LEU A 78 8.05 1.47 -1.24
N ARG A 79 8.62 0.78 -2.24
CA ARG A 79 8.62 -0.69 -2.31
C ARG A 79 9.60 -1.33 -1.33
N LEU A 80 9.14 -2.41 -0.70
CA LEU A 80 9.85 -3.26 0.25
C LEU A 80 10.22 -4.62 -0.40
N ARG A 81 11.37 -5.21 -0.04
CA ARG A 81 12.03 -6.37 -0.67
C ARG A 81 12.28 -7.52 0.28
N GLU A 82 12.97 -7.28 1.39
CA GLU A 82 13.42 -8.35 2.27
C GLU A 82 12.31 -8.70 3.25
N PHE A 83 11.80 -9.93 3.15
CA PHE A 83 10.83 -10.46 4.08
C PHE A 83 11.53 -11.35 5.10
N GLN A 84 11.56 -10.91 6.35
CA GLN A 84 11.67 -11.82 7.49
C GLN A 84 10.30 -11.86 8.19
N PRO A 85 9.96 -12.96 8.90
CA PRO A 85 8.79 -12.95 9.78
C PRO A 85 8.83 -11.73 10.71
N GLY A 86 7.91 -10.78 10.50
CA GLY A 86 7.80 -9.55 11.28
C GLY A 86 8.56 -8.30 10.77
N LEU A 87 9.49 -8.44 9.81
CA LEU A 87 10.35 -7.33 9.34
C LEU A 87 10.33 -7.15 7.82
N CYS A 88 10.50 -5.89 7.37
CA CYS A 88 10.62 -5.53 5.96
C CYS A 88 11.72 -4.48 5.70
N ARG A 89 12.45 -4.62 4.58
CA ARG A 89 13.44 -3.62 4.10
C ARG A 89 13.08 -3.06 2.74
N TYR A 90 13.46 -1.82 2.42
CA TYR A 90 13.34 -1.22 1.07
C TYR A 90 14.14 -1.96 -0.02
N VAL A 91 13.65 -1.90 -1.28
CA VAL A 91 14.28 -2.58 -2.44
C VAL A 91 15.61 -1.97 -2.86
N GLU A 92 15.74 -0.65 -2.76
CA GLU A 92 16.88 0.26 -3.04
C GLU A 92 16.24 1.68 -3.09
N ARG A 93 16.57 2.74 -2.34
CA ARG A 93 17.76 3.14 -1.56
C ARG A 93 17.51 3.22 -0.04
N ALA A 94 18.35 2.52 0.72
CA ALA A 94 18.92 3.09 1.95
C ALA A 94 20.18 3.96 1.65
N GLU A 95 20.77 3.83 0.45
CA GLU A 95 22.05 4.40 0.00
C GLU A 95 22.01 5.88 -0.41
N LYS A 96 21.47 6.71 0.47
CA LYS A 96 22.08 8.02 0.78
C LYS A 96 22.46 8.05 2.27
N ALA A 97 22.67 6.90 2.88
CA ALA A 97 23.10 6.74 4.28
C ALA A 97 24.05 5.56 4.41
N GLY A 98 25.16 5.64 3.68
CA GLY A 98 26.46 5.59 4.33
C GLY A 98 26.92 7.04 4.47
#